data_AF-A0A929MR45-F1
#
_entry.id   AF-A0A929MR45-F1
#
_cell.length_a   1.000
_cell.length_b   1.000
_cell.length_c   1.000
_cell.angle_alpha   90.00
_cell.angle_beta   90.00
_cell.angle_gamma   90.00
#
_symmetry.space_group_name_H-M   'P 1'
#
loop_
_entity.id
_entity.type
_entity.pdbx_description
1 polymer ?
#
loop_
_entity_poly.entity_id
_entity_poly.type
_entity_poly.pdbx_seq_one_letter_code
_entity_poly.pdbx_strand_id
1 'polypeptide(L)'
;MKKEKSDLILGSLLHDIGKVVQRARNERTRHSKLGRDYLAQYTTDKQILDHLAYHHAQELREAKLEASHTAFITYMADNIASGSDRRLDQDVETTHYRNWDQLTNQEDIFNQFMTAKDKRYYRPVMLDDRDDLQ
;
A
#
# COMPACT_ATOMS: atom_id res chain seq x y z
N MET A 1 9.98 9.46 22.07
CA MET A 1 10.52 8.64 20.96
C MET A 1 11.51 9.48 20.18
N LYS A 2 12.65 8.94 19.71
CA LYS A 2 13.59 9.71 18.86
C LYS A 2 12.90 10.07 17.53
N LYS A 3 13.16 11.27 16.98
CA LYS A 3 12.51 11.80 15.77
C LYS A 3 12.54 10.83 14.60
N GLU A 4 13.72 10.30 14.27
CA GLU A 4 13.93 9.33 13.18
C GLU A 4 12.99 8.11 13.29
N LYS A 5 12.78 7.60 14.51
CA LYS A 5 11.84 6.48 14.72
C LYS A 5 10.39 6.90 14.48
N SER A 6 10.00 8.13 14.85
CA SER A 6 8.68 8.68 14.51
C SER A 6 8.49 8.84 13.02
N ASP A 7 9.49 9.36 12.32
CA ASP A 7 9.43 9.58 10.86
C ASP A 7 9.33 8.25 10.12
N LEU A 8 10.10 7.23 10.55
CA LEU A 8 9.98 5.87 10.03
C LEU A 8 8.57 5.31 10.23
N ILE A 9 8.01 5.39 11.44
CA ILE A 9 6.67 4.86 11.73
C ILE A 9 5.62 5.58 10.86
N LEU A 10 5.65 6.90 10.81
CA LEU A 10 4.68 7.69 10.04
C LEU A 10 4.83 7.45 8.53
N GLY A 11 6.07 7.44 8.02
CA GLY A 11 6.36 7.17 6.62
C GLY A 11 5.94 5.77 6.21
N SER A 12 6.22 4.74 7.01
CA SER A 12 5.76 3.37 6.76
C SER A 12 4.24 3.23 6.83
N LEU A 13 3.57 3.87 7.79
CA LEU A 13 2.10 3.80 7.90
C LEU A 13 1.41 4.45 6.69
N LEU A 14 1.98 5.54 6.18
CA LEU A 14 1.38 6.35 5.11
C LEU A 14 1.89 6.00 3.70
N HIS A 15 2.84 5.08 3.55
CA HIS A 15 3.52 4.83 2.26
C HIS A 15 2.54 4.61 1.09
N ASP A 16 1.44 3.90 1.35
CA ASP A 16 0.44 3.49 0.36
C ASP A 16 -0.80 4.39 0.30
N ILE A 17 -0.86 5.51 1.04
CA ILE A 17 -2.03 6.41 1.09
C ILE A 17 -2.44 6.92 -0.30
N GLY A 18 -1.48 6.99 -1.22
CA GLY A 18 -1.73 7.34 -2.61
C GLY A 18 -2.73 6.45 -3.32
N LYS A 19 -2.93 5.19 -2.87
CA LYS A 19 -3.95 4.29 -3.42
C LYS A 19 -5.37 4.82 -3.18
N VAL A 20 -5.62 5.44 -2.02
CA VAL A 20 -6.91 6.08 -1.70
C VAL A 20 -7.10 7.32 -2.56
N VAL A 21 -6.05 8.15 -2.68
CA VAL A 21 -6.07 9.36 -3.53
C VAL A 21 -6.32 8.99 -4.99
N GLN A 22 -5.65 7.96 -5.49
CA GLN A 22 -5.76 7.45 -6.85
C GLN A 22 -7.21 7.05 -7.18
N ARG A 23 -7.86 6.30 -6.28
CA ARG A 23 -9.26 5.90 -6.44
C ARG A 23 -10.23 7.08 -6.40
N ALA A 24 -10.04 7.99 -5.44
CA ALA A 24 -10.90 9.17 -5.29
C ALA A 24 -10.83 10.10 -6.51
N ARG A 25 -9.66 10.23 -7.15
CA ARG A 25 -9.44 11.09 -8.31
C ARG A 25 -9.57 10.38 -9.65
N ASN A 26 -9.69 9.05 -9.66
CA ASN A 26 -9.69 8.21 -10.85
C ASN A 26 -8.47 8.47 -11.78
N GLU A 27 -7.29 8.65 -11.19
CA GLU A 27 -6.05 8.95 -11.93
C GLU A 27 -5.23 7.68 -12.19
N ARG A 28 -4.59 7.60 -13.36
CA ARG A 28 -3.69 6.48 -13.71
C ARG A 28 -2.22 6.72 -13.31
N THR A 29 -1.96 7.75 -12.53
CA THR A 29 -0.62 8.07 -12.03
C THR A 29 -0.22 7.09 -10.93
N ARG A 30 1.08 6.77 -10.82
CA ARG A 30 1.60 5.90 -9.76
C ARG A 30 1.20 6.42 -8.37
N HIS A 31 0.75 5.51 -7.50
CA HIS A 31 0.26 5.88 -6.18
C HIS A 31 1.37 6.42 -5.26
N SER A 32 2.62 5.99 -5.42
CA SER A 32 3.78 6.55 -4.71
C SER A 32 3.89 8.06 -4.89
N LYS A 33 3.84 8.52 -6.15
CA LYS A 33 3.84 9.94 -6.50
C LYS A 33 2.61 10.66 -5.96
N LEU A 34 1.41 10.10 -6.19
CA LEU A 34 0.16 10.72 -5.73
C LEU A 34 0.12 10.88 -4.21
N GLY A 35 0.56 9.86 -3.46
CA GLY A 35 0.64 9.89 -2.01
C GLY A 35 1.61 10.95 -1.52
N ARG A 36 2.82 11.00 -2.10
CA ARG A 36 3.82 12.03 -1.77
C ARG A 36 3.33 13.44 -2.07
N ASP A 37 2.77 13.67 -3.25
CA ASP A 37 2.28 15.00 -3.66
C ASP A 37 1.07 15.44 -2.83
N TYR A 38 0.20 14.49 -2.44
CA TYR A 38 -0.90 14.75 -1.52
C TYR A 38 -0.38 15.12 -0.11
N LEU A 39 0.54 14.33 0.44
CA LEU A 39 1.04 14.54 1.80
C LEU A 39 1.91 15.80 1.93
N ALA A 40 2.61 16.20 0.86
CA ALA A 40 3.43 17.42 0.81
C ALA A 40 2.63 18.72 1.05
N GLN A 41 1.30 18.67 0.97
CA GLN A 41 0.41 19.79 1.32
C GLN A 41 0.29 20.02 2.83
N TYR A 42 0.62 19.01 3.64
CA TYR A 42 0.43 18.99 5.09
C TYR A 42 1.73 18.91 5.88
N THR A 43 2.84 18.56 5.22
CA THR A 43 4.16 18.48 5.85
C THR A 43 5.27 18.80 4.86
N THR A 44 6.34 19.40 5.37
CA THR A 44 7.61 19.60 4.65
C THR A 44 8.68 18.60 5.09
N ASP A 45 8.33 17.61 5.92
CA ASP A 45 9.28 16.62 6.41
C ASP A 45 9.72 15.67 5.29
N LYS A 46 10.93 15.90 4.77
CA LYS A 46 11.49 15.13 3.67
C LYS A 46 11.63 13.64 4.02
N GLN A 47 11.95 13.29 5.27
CA GLN A 47 12.09 11.88 5.67
C GLN A 47 10.78 11.14 5.46
N ILE A 48 9.66 11.72 5.93
CA ILE A 48 8.34 11.11 5.75
C ILE A 48 7.98 11.04 4.26
N LEU A 49 8.18 12.13 3.50
CA LEU A 49 7.83 12.18 2.08
C LEU A 49 8.64 11.19 1.22
N ASP A 50 9.90 10.94 1.57
CA ASP A 50 10.76 9.98 0.87
C ASP A 50 10.27 8.54 1.04
N HIS A 51 9.66 8.18 2.17
CA HIS A 51 9.03 6.86 2.33
C HIS A 51 7.87 6.66 1.35
N LEU A 52 7.09 7.70 1.05
CA LEU A 52 6.00 7.62 0.07
C LEU A 52 6.54 7.59 -1.36
N ALA A 53 7.56 8.40 -1.66
CA ALA A 53 8.14 8.46 -2.99
C ALA A 53 8.90 7.18 -3.37
N TYR A 54 9.58 6.56 -2.41
CA TYR A 54 10.57 5.52 -2.66
C TYR A 54 10.31 4.23 -1.86
N HIS A 55 9.07 3.76 -1.77
CA HIS A 55 8.77 2.43 -1.20
C HIS A 55 8.67 1.30 -2.23
N HIS A 56 8.80 1.60 -3.53
CA HIS A 56 8.83 0.60 -4.60
C HIS A 56 10.26 0.36 -5.08
N ALA A 57 10.52 -0.84 -5.61
CA ALA A 57 11.85 -1.24 -6.06
C ALA A 57 12.41 -0.34 -7.18
N GLN A 58 11.57 0.07 -8.14
CA GLN A 58 12.03 0.90 -9.25
C GLN A 58 12.42 2.30 -8.74
N GLU A 59 11.54 2.92 -7.98
CA GLU A 59 11.72 4.25 -7.41
C GLU A 59 12.97 4.31 -6.52
N LEU A 60 13.22 3.27 -5.71
CA LEU A 60 14.43 3.19 -4.88
C LEU A 60 15.72 3.09 -5.68
N ARG A 61 15.74 2.34 -6.79
CA ARG A 61 16.94 2.19 -7.63
C ARG A 61 17.36 3.51 -8.28
N GLU A 62 16.37 4.33 -8.62
CA GLU A 62 16.58 5.64 -9.26
C GLU A 62 16.81 6.76 -8.22
N ALA A 63 16.53 6.50 -6.94
CA ALA A 63 16.64 7.48 -5.89
C ALA A 63 18.09 7.76 -5.48
N LYS A 64 18.41 9.04 -5.28
CA LYS A 64 19.69 9.49 -4.71
C LYS A 64 19.60 9.57 -3.18
N LEU A 65 19.30 8.44 -2.54
CA LEU A 65 19.23 8.33 -1.08
C LEU A 65 20.54 7.82 -0.51
N GLU A 66 20.86 8.27 0.70
CA GLU A 66 21.95 7.70 1.50
C GLU A 66 21.66 6.23 1.84
N ALA A 67 22.70 5.41 1.95
CA ALA A 67 22.55 3.99 2.28
C ALA A 67 21.89 3.74 3.65
N SER A 68 21.95 4.72 4.56
CA SER A 68 21.30 4.68 5.88
C SER A 68 19.84 5.15 5.88
N HIS A 69 19.28 5.52 4.73
CA HIS A 69 17.92 6.08 4.66
C HIS A 69 16.86 5.04 5.06
N THR A 70 15.92 5.41 5.93
CA THR A 70 14.94 4.47 6.50
C THR A 70 13.84 4.03 5.51
N ALA A 71 13.77 4.65 4.33
CA ALA A 71 12.88 4.21 3.25
C ALA A 71 13.16 2.77 2.79
N PHE A 72 14.42 2.32 2.84
CA PHE A 72 14.79 0.93 2.55
C PHE A 72 14.11 -0.06 3.51
N ILE A 73 13.94 0.32 4.78
CA ILE A 73 13.22 -0.49 5.77
C ILE A 73 11.74 -0.59 5.39
N THR A 74 11.13 0.51 4.95
CA THR A 74 9.73 0.52 4.52
C THR A 74 9.50 -0.38 3.32
N TYR A 75 10.36 -0.29 2.30
CA TYR A 75 10.32 -1.19 1.16
C TYR A 75 10.42 -2.66 1.55
N MET A 76 11.36 -3.01 2.45
CA MET A 76 11.48 -4.40 2.92
C MET A 76 10.23 -4.85 3.69
N ALA A 77 9.72 -4.00 4.59
CA ALA A 77 8.54 -4.30 5.38
C ALA A 77 7.29 -4.49 4.51
N ASP A 78 7.09 -3.65 3.48
CA ASP A 78 6.00 -3.78 2.51
C ASP A 78 6.08 -5.09 1.72
N ASN A 79 7.28 -5.50 1.29
CA ASN A 79 7.47 -6.80 0.64
C ASN A 79 7.14 -7.99 1.54
N ILE A 80 7.44 -7.89 2.83
CA ILE A 80 7.10 -8.94 3.81
C ILE A 80 5.58 -8.95 4.03
N ALA A 81 4.95 -7.79 4.19
CA ALA A 81 3.52 -7.67 4.43
C ALA A 81 2.67 -8.13 3.22
N SER A 82 3.11 -7.82 2.00
CA SER A 82 2.46 -8.28 0.76
C SER A 82 2.75 -9.76 0.44
N GLY A 83 3.81 -10.34 1.02
CA GLY A 83 4.24 -11.71 0.80
C GLY A 83 3.18 -12.76 1.21
N SER A 84 2.30 -12.47 2.16
CA SER A 84 1.20 -13.35 2.54
C SER A 84 0.15 -13.57 1.43
N ASP A 85 0.06 -12.67 0.44
CA ASP A 85 -0.87 -12.79 -0.71
C ASP A 85 -0.20 -13.45 -1.93
N ARG A 86 1.13 -13.73 -1.85
CA ARG A 86 1.90 -14.40 -2.91
C ARG A 86 1.77 -15.91 -2.77
N ARG A 87 0.60 -16.48 -3.08
CA ARG A 87 0.56 -17.91 -3.38
C ARG A 87 1.31 -18.13 -4.69
N LEU A 88 2.35 -18.95 -4.64
CA LEU A 88 2.92 -19.58 -5.81
C LEU A 88 1.82 -20.47 -6.40
N ASP A 89 1.01 -19.93 -7.30
CA ASP A 89 0.33 -20.80 -8.26
C ASP A 89 1.45 -21.55 -8.99
N GLN A 90 1.46 -22.87 -8.83
CA GLN A 90 2.53 -23.77 -9.30
C GLN A 90 2.57 -23.89 -10.82
N ASP A 91 1.73 -23.16 -11.56
CA ASP A 91 1.78 -23.11 -13.02
C ASP A 91 2.61 -21.90 -13.48
N VAL A 92 3.89 -22.19 -13.62
CA VAL A 92 4.91 -21.34 -14.25
C VAL A 92 4.54 -21.13 -15.71
N GLU A 93 4.16 -19.91 -16.10
CA GLU A 93 4.70 -19.22 -17.29
C GLU A 93 4.18 -17.78 -17.50
N THR A 94 3.18 -17.33 -16.76
CA THR A 94 2.80 -15.91 -16.74
C THR A 94 2.51 -15.51 -15.30
N THR A 95 3.53 -15.07 -14.57
CA THR A 95 3.35 -14.45 -13.25
C THR A 95 2.66 -13.09 -13.41
N HIS A 96 1.37 -13.13 -13.73
CA HIS A 96 0.46 -12.09 -13.32
C HIS A 96 0.32 -12.25 -11.82
N TYR A 97 1.25 -11.62 -11.08
CA TYR A 97 0.95 -11.06 -9.77
C TYR A 97 -0.50 -10.57 -9.80
N ARG A 98 -1.25 -10.69 -8.70
CA ARG A 98 -2.48 -9.92 -8.55
C ARG A 98 -2.07 -8.45 -8.63
N ASN A 99 -2.05 -7.93 -9.85
CA ASN A 99 -1.72 -6.55 -10.13
C ASN A 99 -2.76 -5.76 -9.36
N TRP A 100 -2.30 -4.76 -8.63
CA TRP A 100 -3.17 -3.82 -7.98
C TRP A 100 -4.24 -3.34 -8.97
N ASP A 101 -5.49 -3.73 -8.71
CA ASP A 101 -6.64 -3.23 -9.44
C ASP A 101 -7.32 -2.16 -8.62
N GLN A 102 -7.26 -0.93 -9.13
CA GLN A 102 -7.87 0.23 -8.49
C GLN A 102 -9.40 0.14 -8.43
N LEU A 103 -10.04 -0.66 -9.30
CA LEU A 103 -11.49 -0.77 -9.44
C LEU A 103 -12.10 -1.89 -8.60
N THR A 104 -11.32 -2.91 -8.25
CA THR A 104 -11.81 -4.05 -7.48
C THR A 104 -11.85 -3.71 -5.98
N ASN A 105 -13.01 -3.97 -5.37
CA ASN A 105 -13.21 -3.85 -3.94
C ASN A 105 -12.49 -4.97 -3.17
N GLN A 106 -12.41 -4.83 -1.84
CA GLN A 106 -11.76 -5.82 -0.99
C GLN A 106 -12.47 -7.19 -1.12
N GLU A 107 -11.72 -8.19 -1.58
CA GLU A 107 -12.18 -9.59 -1.56
C GLU A 107 -12.39 -10.03 -0.11
N ASP A 108 -13.43 -10.83 0.10
CA ASP A 108 -13.65 -11.45 1.40
C ASP A 108 -12.57 -12.48 1.73
N ILE A 109 -12.02 -12.41 2.95
CA ILE A 109 -10.98 -13.33 3.43
C ILE A 109 -11.45 -14.79 3.38
N PHE A 110 -12.76 -15.04 3.53
CA PHE A 110 -13.30 -16.39 3.48
C PHE A 110 -13.36 -16.97 2.07
N ASN A 111 -13.24 -16.16 1.01
CA ASN A 111 -13.09 -16.67 -0.36
C ASN A 111 -11.87 -17.59 -0.50
N GLN A 112 -10.90 -17.48 0.40
CA GLN A 112 -9.69 -18.30 0.41
C GLN A 112 -9.86 -19.66 1.09
N PHE A 113 -10.93 -19.83 1.87
CA PHE A 113 -11.21 -21.03 2.65
C PHE A 113 -12.48 -21.75 2.19
N MET A 114 -13.35 -21.05 1.45
CA MET A 114 -14.59 -21.61 0.92
C MET A 114 -14.33 -22.42 -0.35
N THR A 115 -15.06 -23.54 -0.49
CA THR A 115 -15.07 -24.38 -1.70
C THR A 115 -16.07 -23.88 -2.77
N ALA A 116 -16.89 -22.88 -2.42
CA ALA A 116 -17.87 -22.27 -3.31
C ALA A 116 -17.17 -21.45 -4.41
N LYS A 117 -17.73 -21.49 -5.62
CA LYS A 117 -17.16 -20.81 -6.80
C LYS A 117 -17.42 -19.30 -6.83
N ASP A 118 -18.41 -18.82 -6.08
CA ASP A 118 -18.79 -17.41 -6.07
C ASP A 118 -17.89 -16.61 -5.13
N LYS A 119 -17.23 -15.58 -5.69
CA LYS A 119 -16.40 -14.66 -4.91
C LYS A 119 -17.27 -13.57 -4.27
N ARG A 120 -17.03 -13.31 -2.98
CA ARG A 120 -17.67 -12.21 -2.25
C ARG A 120 -16.73 -11.01 -2.14
N TYR A 121 -17.31 -9.81 -2.12
CA TYR A 121 -16.59 -8.54 -2.02
C TYR A 121 -17.28 -7.62 -1.01
N TYR A 122 -16.48 -6.87 -0.25
CA TYR A 122 -17.00 -5.86 0.68
C TYR A 122 -17.17 -4.51 -0.02
N ARG A 123 -18.32 -3.86 0.20
CA ARG A 123 -18.48 -2.45 -0.14
C ARG A 123 -17.65 -1.61 0.85
N PRO A 124 -16.84 -0.64 0.40
CA PRO A 124 -16.11 0.23 1.31
C PRO A 124 -17.11 1.11 2.08
N VAL A 125 -17.08 0.98 3.40
CA VAL A 125 -17.89 1.75 4.36
C VAL A 125 -17.01 2.14 5.54
N MET A 126 -17.42 3.17 6.29
CA MET A 126 -16.79 3.49 7.57
C MET A 126 -17.17 2.41 8.58
N LEU A 127 -16.20 2.01 9.41
CA LEU A 127 -16.49 1.12 10.54
C LEU A 127 -17.36 1.88 11.55
N ASP A 128 -18.56 1.38 11.78
CA ASP A 128 -19.53 1.92 12.73
C ASP A 128 -20.19 0.75 13.47
N ASP A 129 -20.07 0.70 14.79
CA ASP A 129 -20.61 -0.36 15.65
C ASP A 129 -22.03 -0.06 16.14
N ARG A 130 -22.61 1.08 15.72
CA ARG A 130 -23.95 1.52 16.12
C ARG A 130 -25.06 1.01 15.20
N ASP A 131 -24.72 0.54 14.00
CA ASP A 131 -25.68 0.02 13.02
C ASP A 131 -26.08 -1.45 13.29
N ASP A 132 -25.31 -2.18 14.10
CA ASP A 132 -25.52 -3.61 14.42
C ASP A 132 -26.59 -3.85 15.52
N LEU A 133 -27.24 -2.78 16.00
CA LEU A 133 -28.21 -2.81 17.11
C LEU A 133 -29.66 -2.49 16.69
N GLN A 134 -30.01 -2.57 15.41
CA GLN A 134 -31.38 -2.38 14.92
C GLN A 134 -32.02 -3.66 14.40
#